data_AF-A0A7W1UGV9-F1
#
_entry.id   AF-A0A7W1UGV9-F1
#
_cell.length_a   1.000
_cell.length_b   1.000
_cell.length_c   1.000
_cell.angle_alpha   90.00
_cell.angle_beta   90.00
_cell.angle_gamma   90.00
#
_symmetry.space_group_name_H-M   'P 1'
#
loop_
_entity.id
_entity.type
_entity.pdbx_description
1 polymer ?
#
loop_
_entity_poly.entity_id
_entity_poly.type
_entity_poly.pdbx_seq_one_letter_code
_entity_poly.pdbx_strand_id
1 'polypeptide(L)' 'VEAFGFMSRVALLAEAAGHHPEWFNVYNTVKIDLATHDVNGVSQADFDLAIKINRICES' A
#
# COMPACT_ATOMS: atom_id res chain seq x y z
N VAL A 1 -10.70 -14.14 -3.96
CA VAL A 1 -11.23 -12.75 -4.03
C VAL A 1 -10.63 -11.87 -2.95
N GLU A 2 -10.38 -12.41 -1.75
CA GLU A 2 -9.82 -11.68 -0.59
C GLU A 2 -8.61 -10.79 -0.89
N ALA A 3 -7.55 -11.30 -1.52
CA ALA A 3 -6.35 -10.52 -1.86
C ALA A 3 -6.65 -9.30 -2.75
N PHE A 4 -7.50 -9.46 -3.77
CA PHE A 4 -7.86 -8.36 -4.65
C PHE A 4 -8.82 -7.35 -3.98
N GLY A 5 -9.67 -7.82 -3.06
CA GLY A 5 -10.48 -6.94 -2.21
C GLY A 5 -9.63 -6.11 -1.26
N PHE A 6 -8.61 -6.71 -0.66
CA PHE A 6 -7.58 -6.02 0.11
C PHE A 6 -6.86 -4.95 -0.74
N MET A 7 -6.35 -5.33 -1.91
CA MET A 7 -5.70 -4.40 -2.85
C MET A 7 -6.64 -3.24 -3.23
N SER A 8 -7.91 -3.50 -3.49
CA SER A 8 -8.88 -2.45 -3.82
C SER A 8 -9.05 -1.42 -2.70
N ARG A 9 -9.08 -1.85 -1.43
CA ARG A 9 -9.13 -0.93 -0.27
C ARG A 9 -7.85 -0.12 -0.15
N VAL A 10 -6.69 -0.75 -0.37
CA VAL A 10 -5.39 -0.07 -0.36
C VAL A 10 -5.29 0.97 -1.48
N ALA A 11 -5.81 0.69 -2.67
CA ALA A 11 -5.82 1.64 -3.79
C ALA A 11 -6.59 2.93 -3.44
N LEU A 12 -7.72 2.83 -2.71
CA LEU A 12 -8.47 4.00 -2.25
C LEU A 12 -7.68 4.84 -1.22
N LEU A 13 -6.93 4.19 -0.34
CA LEU A 13 -6.07 4.89 0.62
C LEU A 13 -4.89 5.58 -0.06
N ALA A 14 -4.26 4.91 -1.03
CA ALA A 14 -3.15 5.42 -1.81
C ALA A 14 -3.56 6.70 -2.57
N GLU A 15 -4.71 6.64 -3.24
CA GLU A 15 -5.25 7.80 -3.96
C GLU A 15 -5.56 8.97 -3.03
N ALA A 16 -6.21 8.71 -1.88
CA ALA A 16 -6.47 9.75 -0.88
C ALA A 16 -5.19 10.34 -0.25
N ALA A 17 -4.09 9.58 -0.24
CA ALA A 17 -2.80 10.03 0.25
C ALA A 17 -1.96 10.74 -0.82
N GLY A 18 -2.32 10.64 -2.11
CA GLY A 18 -1.47 11.06 -3.21
C GLY A 18 -0.13 10.31 -3.24
N HIS A 19 -0.11 9.08 -2.73
CA HIS A 19 1.11 8.27 -2.58
C HIS A 19 0.78 6.81 -2.89
N HIS A 20 1.47 6.22 -3.86
CA HIS A 20 1.09 4.93 -4.42
C HIS A 20 2.14 3.84 -4.14
N PRO A 21 1.72 2.63 -3.77
CA PRO A 21 2.64 1.52 -3.59
C PRO A 21 3.12 0.94 -4.93
N GLU A 22 4.29 0.34 -4.90
CA GLU A 22 4.67 -0.70 -5.86
C GLU A 22 4.26 -2.06 -5.27
N TRP A 23 3.59 -2.91 -6.04
CA TRP A 23 3.16 -4.21 -5.53
C TRP A 23 3.15 -5.32 -6.56
N PHE A 24 3.16 -6.55 -6.06
CA PHE A 24 3.08 -7.77 -6.84
C PHE A 24 2.12 -8.75 -6.17
N ASN A 25 1.16 -9.29 -6.94
CA ASN A 25 0.18 -10.24 -6.43
C ASN A 25 0.27 -11.60 -7.15
N VAL A 26 0.31 -12.68 -6.38
CA VAL A 26 0.15 -14.06 -6.86
C VAL A 26 -0.86 -14.76 -5.98
N TYR A 27 -2.03 -15.08 -6.58
CA TYR A 27 -3.15 -15.73 -5.91
C TYR A 27 -3.56 -14.99 -4.62
N ASN A 28 -3.20 -15.53 -3.45
CA ASN A 28 -3.54 -14.98 -2.14
C ASN A 28 -2.41 -14.14 -1.50
N THR A 29 -1.25 -14.03 -2.15
CA THR A 29 -0.09 -13.28 -1.62
C THR A 29 0.04 -11.94 -2.32
N VAL A 30 0.18 -10.86 -1.55
CA VAL A 30 0.45 -9.51 -2.04
C VAL A 30 1.74 -9.01 -1.40
N LYS A 31 2.77 -8.75 -2.20
CA LYS A 31 3.99 -8.07 -1.78
C LYS A 31 3.84 -6.58 -2.06
N ILE A 32 4.11 -5.73 -1.07
CA ILE A 32 4.02 -4.28 -1.17
C ILE A 32 5.38 -3.70 -0.83
N ASP A 33 5.90 -2.86 -1.72
CA ASP A 33 7.10 -2.05 -1.53
C ASP A 33 6.66 -0.56 -1.53
N LEU A 34 7.13 0.20 -0.53
CA LEU A 34 6.82 1.63 -0.37
C LEU A 34 8.12 2.44 -0.45
N ALA A 35 8.15 3.41 -1.35
CA ALA A 35 9.21 4.39 -1.45
C ALA A 35 8.65 5.69 -2.04
N THR A 36 9.24 6.80 -1.64
CA THR A 36 8.93 8.13 -2.18
C THR A 36 9.92 8.47 -3.29
N HIS A 37 9.43 8.49 -4.53
CA HIS A 37 10.25 8.71 -5.73
C HIS A 37 10.99 10.06 -5.72
N ASP A 38 10.34 11.12 -5.24
CA ASP A 38 10.91 12.48 -5.19
C ASP A 38 12.20 12.56 -4.35
N VAL A 39 12.35 11.70 -3.34
CA VAL A 39 13.53 11.65 -2.47
C VAL A 39 14.40 10.42 -2.73
N ASN A 40 14.09 9.62 -3.75
CA ASN A 40 14.75 8.35 -4.07
C ASN A 40 14.97 7.45 -2.83
N GLY A 41 13.96 7.35 -1.96
CA GLY A 41 14.09 6.64 -0.70
C GLY A 41 12.81 6.62 0.13
N VAL A 42 12.94 6.23 1.39
CA VAL A 42 11.81 6.17 2.33
C VAL A 42 11.58 7.53 2.96
N SER A 43 10.33 7.97 3.00
CA SER A 43 9.88 9.21 3.64
C SER A 43 8.74 8.96 4.63
N GLN A 44 8.26 10.01 5.29
CA GLN A 44 7.11 9.93 6.18
C GLN A 44 5.83 9.47 5.45
N ALA A 45 5.67 9.79 4.16
CA ALA A 45 4.52 9.36 3.37
C ALA A 45 4.42 7.83 3.27
N ASP A 46 5.58 7.16 3.18
CA ASP A 46 5.66 5.69 3.18
C ASP A 46 5.18 5.11 4.50
N PHE A 47 5.65 5.67 5.63
CA PHE A 47 5.23 5.24 6.96
C PHE A 47 3.73 5.47 7.19
N ASP A 48 3.22 6.63 6.79
CA ASP A 48 1.81 7.01 6.97
C ASP A 48 0.89 6.08 6.16
N LEU A 49 1.28 5.76 4.93
CA LEU A 49 0.53 4.82 4.10
C LEU A 49 0.62 3.39 4.66
N ALA A 50 1.80 2.93 5.07
CA ALA A 50 2.00 1.61 5.69
C ALA A 50 1.11 1.40 6.91
N ILE A 51 0.99 2.40 7.79
CA ILE A 51 0.12 2.34 8.98
C ILE A 51 -1.35 2.15 8.57
N LYS A 52 -1.82 2.87 7.55
CA LYS A 52 -3.20 2.74 7.07
C LYS A 52 -3.44 1.38 6.41
N ILE A 53 -2.46 0.85 5.66
CA ILE A 53 -2.52 -0.49 5.06
C ILE A 53 -2.58 -1.58 6.15
N ASN A 54 -1.76 -1.49 7.21
CA ASN A 54 -1.79 -2.48 8.30
C ASN A 54 -3.18 -2.58 8.96
N ARG A 55 -3.86 -1.45 9.16
CA ARG A 55 -5.23 -1.44 9.71
C ARG A 55 -6.26 -2.15 8.82
N ILE A 56 -5.99 -2.27 7.51
CA ILE A 56 -6.82 -3.06 6.58
C ILE A 56 -6.51 -4.54 6.73
N CYS A 57 -5.24 -4.92 6.95
CA CYS A 57 -4.84 -6.32 7.16
C CYS A 57 -5.38 -6.91 8.47
N GLU A 58 -5.52 -6.08 9.50
CA GLU A 58 -5.99 -6.49 10.84
C GLU A 58 -7.52 -6.57 10.97
N SER A 59 -8.27 -6.18 9.93
CA SER A 59 -9.75 -6.14 9.91
C SER A 59 -10.35 -7.35 9.18
#